data_AF-A0A381WYG2-F1
#
_entry.id   AF-A0A381WYG2-F1
#
_cell.length_a   1.000
_cell.length_b   1.000
_cell.length_c   1.000
_cell.angle_alpha   90.00
_cell.angle_beta   90.00
_cell.angle_gamma   90.00
#
_symmetry.space_group_name_H-M   'P 1'
#
loop_
_entity.id
_entity.type
_entity.pdbx_description
1 polymer ?
#
loop_
_entity_poly.entity_id
_entity_poly.type
_entity_poly.pdbx_seq_one_letter_code
_entity_poly.pdbx_strand_id
1 'polypeptide(L)'
;MTKLVIGTQYKENYNTTGEGEPYWKFKGGSEFIVSIPKGMSIVHLINEVAPLIEYKNEMSEEFILGHFVAEDNYQSDFEKSQIEYEGYGGYKEPRLEKVDGVWKELKIFENENGAYIDTWTVKEGNEKSDHTYHLEPIGTMEVDIKEEEHFFNNGS
;
A
#
# COMPACT_ATOMS: atom_id res chain seq x y z
N MET A 1 3.09 11.29 13.35
CA MET A 1 1.97 11.97 12.67
C MET A 1 0.71 11.12 12.81
N THR A 2 -0.51 11.60 12.57
CA THR A 2 -1.69 10.73 12.59
C THR A 2 -1.94 10.15 11.20
N LYS A 3 -2.59 8.98 11.12
CA LYS A 3 -2.99 8.34 9.87
C LYS A 3 -4.51 8.20 9.79
N LEU A 4 -5.03 8.07 8.58
CA LEU A 4 -6.42 7.72 8.33
C LEU A 4 -6.48 6.24 7.95
N VAL A 5 -7.22 5.46 8.71
CA VAL A 5 -7.48 4.05 8.41
C VAL A 5 -8.82 3.95 7.71
N ILE A 6 -8.85 3.31 6.53
CA ILE A 6 -10.06 3.15 5.71
C ILE A 6 -10.35 1.66 5.56
N GLY A 7 -11.51 1.22 6.02
CA GLY A 7 -11.97 -0.15 5.85
C GLY A 7 -12.82 -0.28 4.58
N THR A 8 -12.62 -1.35 3.82
CA THR A 8 -13.35 -1.62 2.58
C THR A 8 -14.10 -2.95 2.63
N GLN A 9 -14.94 -3.16 1.61
CA GLN A 9 -15.65 -4.40 1.34
C GLN A 9 -15.44 -4.78 -0.12
N TYR A 10 -14.86 -5.95 -0.35
CA TYR A 10 -14.72 -6.52 -1.70
C TYR A 10 -15.84 -7.53 -1.98
N LYS A 11 -16.38 -7.55 -3.20
CA LYS A 11 -17.34 -8.57 -3.65
C LYS A 11 -17.06 -8.96 -5.10
N GLU A 12 -17.33 -10.24 -5.39
CA GLU A 12 -17.17 -10.83 -6.72
C GLU A 12 -18.52 -11.21 -7.28
N ASN A 13 -18.74 -10.94 -8.57
CA ASN A 13 -19.88 -11.42 -9.32
C ASN A 13 -19.55 -12.78 -9.95
N TYR A 14 -20.27 -13.82 -9.54
CA TYR A 14 -20.13 -15.18 -10.08
C TYR A 14 -21.12 -15.46 -11.23
N ASN A 15 -21.92 -14.46 -11.64
CA ASN A 15 -22.77 -14.56 -12.82
C ASN A 15 -22.49 -13.39 -13.77
N THR A 16 -21.51 -13.57 -14.65
CA THR A 16 -20.97 -12.53 -15.53
C THR A 16 -21.26 -12.80 -17.01
N THR A 17 -21.91 -13.92 -17.33
CA THR A 17 -22.26 -14.31 -18.71
C THR A 17 -23.42 -13.50 -19.28
N GLY A 18 -24.08 -12.67 -18.47
CA GLY A 18 -25.29 -11.93 -18.84
C GLY A 18 -26.56 -12.79 -18.85
N GLU A 19 -26.46 -14.07 -18.52
CA GLU A 19 -27.59 -14.97 -18.39
C GLU A 19 -28.12 -14.93 -16.95
N GLY A 20 -29.13 -14.09 -16.71
CA GLY A 20 -29.78 -13.94 -15.40
C GLY A 20 -29.20 -12.82 -14.54
N GLU A 21 -29.65 -12.76 -13.29
CA GLU A 21 -29.27 -11.69 -12.36
C GLU A 21 -27.83 -11.86 -11.86
N PRO A 22 -27.08 -10.76 -11.65
CA PRO A 22 -25.76 -10.81 -11.02
C PRO A 22 -25.79 -11.51 -9.66
N TYR A 23 -24.83 -12.41 -9.42
CA TYR A 23 -24.69 -13.10 -8.13
C TYR A 23 -23.44 -12.62 -7.41
N TRP A 24 -23.63 -11.65 -6.52
CA TRP A 24 -22.56 -11.01 -5.75
C TRP A 24 -22.25 -11.78 -4.46
N LYS A 25 -21.03 -12.31 -4.36
CA LYS A 25 -20.50 -12.91 -3.13
C LYS A 25 -19.56 -11.92 -2.44
N PHE A 26 -19.97 -11.47 -1.26
CA PHE A 26 -19.14 -10.66 -0.38
C PHE A 26 -17.93 -11.46 0.11
N LYS A 27 -16.75 -10.83 0.07
CA LYS A 27 -15.46 -11.35 0.53
C LYS A 27 -14.93 -10.48 1.67
N GLY A 28 -13.77 -10.80 2.24
CA GLY A 28 -13.08 -9.81 3.09
C GLY A 28 -12.64 -8.62 2.23
N GLY A 29 -12.69 -7.40 2.76
CA GLY A 29 -12.03 -6.25 2.15
C GLY A 29 -10.62 -6.07 2.68
N SER A 30 -10.07 -4.89 2.45
CA SER A 30 -8.75 -4.44 2.94
C SER A 30 -8.89 -3.29 3.96
N GLU A 31 -7.91 -3.14 4.84
CA GLU A 31 -7.69 -1.88 5.57
C GLU A 31 -6.61 -1.07 4.85
N PHE A 32 -6.92 0.14 4.41
CA PHE A 32 -5.92 1.05 3.82
C PHE A 32 -5.41 2.01 4.88
N ILE A 33 -4.08 2.11 5.00
CA ILE A 33 -3.41 3.03 5.92
C ILE A 33 -2.94 4.26 5.14
N VAL A 34 -3.66 5.36 5.28
CA VAL A 34 -3.45 6.57 4.47
C VAL A 34 -2.74 7.64 5.29
N SER A 35 -1.61 8.12 4.77
CA SER A 35 -0.93 9.29 5.35
C SER A 35 -1.78 10.55 5.15
N ILE A 36 -1.81 11.43 6.16
CA ILE A 36 -2.57 12.68 6.09
C ILE A 36 -1.60 13.82 5.72
N PRO A 37 -1.67 14.41 4.51
CA PRO A 37 -0.82 15.53 4.14
C PRO A 37 -1.02 16.72 5.08
N LYS A 38 0.08 17.44 5.38
CA LYS A 38 0.03 18.58 6.30
C LYS A 38 -0.99 19.63 5.83
N GLY A 39 -1.92 19.99 6.72
CA GLY A 39 -2.94 21.00 6.45
C GLY A 39 -4.14 20.49 5.64
N MET A 40 -4.17 19.21 5.26
CA MET A 40 -5.32 18.60 4.60
C MET A 40 -6.37 18.19 5.63
N SER A 41 -7.64 18.49 5.37
CA SER A 41 -8.75 18.00 6.18
C SER A 41 -9.08 16.55 5.85
N ILE A 42 -9.63 15.78 6.81
CA ILE A 42 -10.03 14.39 6.59
C ILE A 42 -11.07 14.26 5.47
N VAL A 43 -12.02 15.19 5.39
CA VAL A 43 -13.04 15.21 4.33
C VAL A 43 -12.41 15.37 2.95
N HIS A 44 -11.45 16.29 2.82
CA HIS A 44 -10.74 16.49 1.55
C HIS A 44 -9.88 15.27 1.20
N LEU A 45 -9.21 14.69 2.19
CA LEU A 45 -8.41 13.48 2.01
C LEU A 45 -9.28 12.32 1.49
N ILE A 46 -10.43 12.06 2.13
CA ILE A 46 -11.39 11.03 1.68
C ILE A 46 -11.85 11.29 0.25
N ASN A 47 -12.20 12.53 -0.09
CA ASN A 47 -12.62 12.87 -1.45
C ASN A 47 -11.53 12.61 -2.49
N GLU A 48 -10.24 12.71 -2.12
CA GLU A 48 -9.14 12.38 -3.02
C GLU A 48 -8.89 10.87 -3.14
N VAL A 49 -8.93 10.12 -2.03
CA VAL A 49 -8.51 8.70 -2.02
C VAL A 49 -9.65 7.71 -2.30
N ALA A 50 -10.90 8.07 -2.03
CA ALA A 50 -12.06 7.23 -2.35
C ALA A 50 -12.07 6.77 -3.82
N PRO A 51 -11.95 7.65 -4.84
CA PRO A 51 -11.93 7.21 -6.23
C PRO A 51 -10.71 6.34 -6.58
N LEU A 52 -9.62 6.42 -5.80
CA LEU A 52 -8.43 5.60 -6.00
C LEU A 52 -8.59 4.18 -5.44
N ILE A 53 -9.38 4.01 -4.39
CA ILE A 53 -9.63 2.74 -3.71
C ILE A 53 -10.84 2.03 -4.33
N GLU A 54 -11.93 2.76 -4.50
CA GLU A 54 -13.20 2.21 -4.94
C GLU A 54 -13.20 1.93 -6.44
N TYR A 55 -13.75 0.78 -6.82
CA TYR A 55 -13.98 0.45 -8.22
C TYR A 55 -15.16 -0.51 -8.36
N LYS A 56 -15.72 -0.52 -9.57
CA LYS A 56 -16.81 -1.42 -9.92
C LYS A 56 -16.71 -1.79 -11.39
N ASN A 57 -16.72 -3.08 -11.68
CA ASN A 57 -16.87 -3.62 -13.02
C ASN A 57 -17.86 -4.80 -13.00
N GLU A 58 -18.02 -5.50 -14.12
CA GLU A 58 -18.97 -6.63 -14.22
C GLU A 58 -18.59 -7.82 -13.35
N MET A 59 -17.30 -8.01 -13.09
CA MET A 59 -16.72 -9.16 -12.37
C MET A 59 -16.57 -8.91 -10.87
N SER A 60 -16.30 -7.67 -10.46
CA SER A 60 -15.97 -7.34 -9.07
C SER A 60 -16.21 -5.88 -8.70
N GLU A 61 -16.33 -5.63 -7.39
CA GLU A 61 -16.52 -4.30 -6.83
C GLU A 61 -15.84 -4.23 -5.45
N GLU A 62 -15.14 -3.13 -5.18
CA GLU A 62 -14.58 -2.77 -3.87
C GLU A 62 -15.07 -1.37 -3.49
N PHE A 63 -15.60 -1.21 -2.28
CA PHE A 63 -16.16 0.06 -1.80
C PHE A 63 -15.82 0.29 -0.32
N ILE A 64 -15.79 1.56 0.10
CA ILE A 64 -15.45 1.97 1.46
C ILE A 64 -16.64 1.70 2.40
N LEU A 65 -16.36 1.07 3.54
CA LEU A 65 -17.34 0.88 4.62
C LEU A 65 -17.29 2.02 5.64
N GLY A 66 -16.10 2.57 5.86
CA GLY A 66 -15.88 3.62 6.84
C GLY A 66 -14.41 3.90 7.06
N HIS A 67 -14.15 4.82 7.99
CA HIS A 67 -12.80 5.29 8.32
C HIS A 67 -12.71 5.72 9.78
N PHE A 68 -11.48 5.76 10.31
CA PHE A 68 -11.17 6.42 11.57
C PHE A 68 -9.74 6.96 11.57
N VAL A 69 -9.46 7.95 12.42
CA VAL A 69 -8.11 8.50 12.59
C VAL A 69 -7.37 7.69 13.64
N ALA A 70 -6.13 7.31 13.35
CA ALA A 70 -5.27 6.54 14.23
C ALA A 70 -3.93 7.26 14.47
N GLU A 71 -3.21 6.83 15.49
CA GLU A 71 -1.83 7.27 15.76
C GLU A 71 -0.86 6.73 14.69
N ASP A 72 0.34 7.31 14.61
CA ASP A 72 1.34 6.98 13.57
C ASP A 72 1.76 5.51 13.58
N ASN A 73 1.83 4.96 14.80
CA ASN A 73 2.26 3.62 15.12
C ASN A 73 1.11 2.61 15.08
N TYR A 74 -0.05 3.00 14.53
CA TYR A 74 -1.16 2.07 14.33
C TYR A 74 -0.69 0.86 13.52
N GLN A 75 -1.08 -0.32 14.02
CA GLN A 75 -0.96 -1.59 13.34
C GLN A 75 -2.35 -2.22 13.28
N SER A 76 -2.71 -2.76 12.11
CA SER A 76 -3.95 -3.53 11.99
C SER A 76 -3.86 -4.81 12.79
N ASP A 77 -5.01 -5.42 13.08
CA ASP A 77 -5.02 -6.72 13.77
C ASP A 77 -4.42 -7.82 12.90
N PHE A 78 -4.53 -7.70 11.57
CA PHE A 78 -3.83 -8.58 10.63
C PHE A 78 -2.31 -8.45 10.75
N GLU A 79 -1.76 -7.24 10.78
CA GLU A 79 -0.32 -7.00 10.96
C GLU A 79 0.19 -7.53 12.31
N LYS A 80 -0.57 -7.32 13.40
CA LYS A 80 -0.21 -7.86 14.73
C LYS A 80 -0.22 -9.39 14.74
N SER A 81 -1.22 -10.00 14.11
CA SER A 81 -1.36 -11.46 14.10
C SER A 81 -0.18 -12.16 13.44
N GLN A 82 0.40 -11.57 12.39
CA GLN A 82 1.58 -12.12 11.72
C GLN A 82 2.80 -12.13 12.65
N ILE A 83 2.99 -11.08 13.45
CA ILE A 83 4.07 -11.06 14.46
C ILE A 83 3.85 -12.16 15.50
N GLU A 84 2.61 -12.33 15.97
CA GLU A 84 2.26 -13.35 16.96
C GLU A 84 2.51 -14.78 16.45
N TYR A 85 2.12 -15.08 15.21
CA TYR A 85 2.19 -16.44 14.66
C TYR A 85 3.47 -16.77 13.90
N GLU A 86 4.05 -15.80 13.20
CA GLU A 86 5.21 -15.98 12.31
C GLU A 86 6.52 -15.47 12.93
N GLY A 87 6.43 -14.60 13.95
CA GLY A 87 7.60 -14.03 14.63
C GLY A 87 8.28 -12.86 13.91
N TYR A 88 7.71 -12.40 12.79
CA TYR A 88 8.18 -11.25 12.02
C TYR A 88 7.01 -10.42 11.47
N GLY A 89 7.30 -9.24 10.91
CA GLY A 89 6.31 -8.21 10.56
C GLY A 89 5.36 -8.56 9.42
N GLY A 90 5.76 -9.47 8.52
CA GLY A 90 4.92 -10.03 7.47
C GLY A 90 4.46 -9.02 6.44
N TYR A 91 3.35 -9.33 5.79
CA TYR A 91 2.67 -8.42 4.89
C TYR A 91 2.01 -7.29 5.66
N LYS A 92 2.27 -6.07 5.21
CA LYS A 92 1.57 -4.90 5.70
C LYS A 92 0.27 -4.66 4.93
N GLU A 93 -0.67 -4.01 5.61
CA GLU A 93 -1.82 -3.42 4.95
C GLU A 93 -1.38 -2.41 3.86
N PRO A 94 -2.12 -2.29 2.74
CA PRO A 94 -1.82 -1.27 1.74
C PRO A 94 -1.69 0.12 2.35
N ARG A 95 -0.61 0.82 2.00
CA ARG A 95 -0.36 2.19 2.46
C ARG A 95 -0.50 3.17 1.31
N LEU A 96 -1.24 4.26 1.53
CA LEU A 96 -1.35 5.35 0.55
C LEU A 96 -0.60 6.59 1.02
N GLU A 97 0.30 7.07 0.17
CA GLU A 97 1.12 8.25 0.43
C GLU A 97 1.10 9.22 -0.74
N LYS A 98 1.02 10.53 -0.44
CA LYS A 98 1.04 11.56 -1.47
C LYS A 98 2.45 12.10 -1.63
N VAL A 99 3.09 11.75 -2.74
CA VAL A 99 4.46 12.15 -3.09
C VAL A 99 4.39 13.09 -4.30
N ASP A 100 4.89 14.31 -4.14
CA ASP A 100 4.89 15.36 -5.19
C ASP A 100 3.51 15.58 -5.83
N GLY A 101 2.45 15.51 -5.02
CA GLY A 101 1.07 15.69 -5.45
C GLY A 101 0.42 14.45 -6.06
N VAL A 102 1.15 13.34 -6.20
CA VAL A 102 0.67 12.07 -6.77
C VAL A 102 0.50 11.03 -5.67
N TRP A 103 -0.63 10.33 -5.68
CA TRP A 103 -0.89 9.24 -4.75
C TRP A 103 -0.14 7.97 -5.16
N LYS A 104 0.55 7.37 -4.18
CA LYS A 104 1.31 6.15 -4.30
C LYS A 104 0.75 5.09 -3.37
N GLU A 105 0.62 3.86 -3.85
CA GLU A 105 0.39 2.69 -2.99
C GLU A 105 1.71 1.99 -2.73
N LEU A 106 1.98 1.72 -1.46
CA LEU A 106 3.09 0.91 -1.01
C LEU A 106 2.55 -0.45 -0.56
N LYS A 107 3.11 -1.53 -1.12
CA LYS A 107 3.00 -2.89 -0.57
C LYS A 107 4.32 -3.21 0.10
N ILE A 108 4.24 -3.51 1.38
CA ILE A 108 5.42 -3.77 2.22
C ILE A 108 5.33 -5.21 2.73
N PHE A 109 6.43 -5.93 2.60
CA PHE A 109 6.66 -7.19 3.27
C PHE A 109 7.92 -7.08 4.13
N GLU A 110 7.79 -7.26 5.43
CA GLU A 110 8.90 -7.22 6.38
C GLU A 110 9.24 -8.63 6.84
N ASN A 111 10.52 -8.98 6.88
CA ASN A 111 11.02 -10.19 7.52
C ASN A 111 12.28 -9.90 8.33
N GLU A 112 12.94 -10.94 8.84
CA GLU A 112 14.17 -10.84 9.62
C GLU A 112 15.36 -10.19 8.87
N ASN A 113 15.32 -10.11 7.55
CA ASN A 113 16.40 -9.60 6.71
C ASN A 113 16.18 -8.14 6.27
N GLY A 114 14.95 -7.62 6.38
CA GLY A 114 14.61 -6.28 5.89
C GLY A 114 13.16 -6.15 5.46
N ALA A 115 12.86 -5.02 4.83
CA ALA A 115 11.60 -4.74 4.19
C ALA A 115 11.74 -4.73 2.66
N TYR A 116 10.81 -5.41 2.01
CA TYR A 116 10.58 -5.38 0.57
C TYR A 116 9.45 -4.39 0.33
N ILE A 117 9.72 -3.34 -0.43
CA ILE A 117 8.77 -2.26 -0.67
C ILE A 117 8.54 -2.14 -2.18
N ASP A 118 7.34 -2.50 -2.60
CA ASP A 118 6.85 -2.17 -3.94
C ASP A 118 5.98 -0.93 -3.88
N THR A 119 6.19 -0.01 -4.82
CA THR A 119 5.44 1.25 -4.91
C THR A 119 4.84 1.41 -6.29
N TRP A 120 3.59 1.88 -6.37
CA TRP A 120 2.89 2.20 -7.62
C TRP A 120 2.24 3.58 -7.53
N THR A 121 2.16 4.29 -8.64
CA THR A 121 1.16 5.35 -8.83
C THR A 121 -0.23 4.74 -8.85
N VAL A 122 -1.16 5.28 -8.06
CA VAL A 122 -2.57 4.86 -8.06
C VAL A 122 -3.41 5.90 -8.80
N LYS A 123 -4.33 5.41 -9.63
CA LYS A 123 -5.30 6.20 -10.38
C LYS A 123 -6.71 5.75 -10.01
N GLU A 124 -7.69 6.49 -10.51
CA GLU A 124 -9.10 6.19 -10.30
C GLU A 124 -9.45 4.75 -10.70
N GLY A 125 -10.33 4.11 -9.95
CA GLY A 125 -10.72 2.72 -10.19
C GLY A 125 -9.66 1.70 -9.76
N ASN A 126 -8.77 2.08 -8.84
CA ASN A 126 -7.66 1.23 -8.36
C ASN A 126 -6.70 0.78 -9.48
N GLU A 127 -6.56 1.60 -10.52
CA GLU A 127 -5.57 1.37 -11.57
C GLU A 127 -4.16 1.74 -11.10
N LYS A 128 -3.16 0.91 -11.46
CA LYS A 128 -1.77 1.08 -11.02
C LYS A 128 -0.82 1.32 -12.18
N SER A 129 0.12 2.25 -12.01
CA SER A 129 1.22 2.51 -12.96
C SER A 129 2.53 2.83 -12.25
N ASP A 130 3.60 3.03 -13.02
CA ASP A 130 4.92 3.51 -12.54
C ASP A 130 5.45 2.72 -11.33
N HIS A 131 5.61 1.41 -11.53
CA HIS A 131 6.10 0.49 -10.50
C HIS A 131 7.58 0.72 -10.21
N THR A 132 7.91 0.83 -8.92
CA THR A 132 9.28 0.80 -8.44
C THR A 132 9.40 -0.17 -7.27
N TYR A 133 10.58 -0.74 -7.10
CA TYR A 133 10.90 -1.69 -6.05
C TYR A 133 12.16 -1.27 -5.32
N HIS A 134 12.16 -1.37 -4.00
CA HIS A 134 13.33 -1.15 -3.17
C HIS A 134 13.39 -2.14 -2.00
N LEU A 135 14.61 -2.43 -1.56
CA LEU A 135 14.94 -3.26 -0.40
C LEU A 135 15.53 -2.37 0.70
N GLU A 136 14.87 -2.33 1.84
CA GLU A 136 15.40 -1.70 3.05
C GLU A 136 15.95 -2.79 3.97
N PRO A 137 17.27 -3.07 3.95
CA PRO A 137 17.85 -4.05 4.87
C PRO A 137 17.73 -3.57 6.33
N ILE A 138 17.56 -4.50 7.27
CA ILE A 138 17.63 -4.19 8.70
C ILE A 138 19.06 -3.76 9.03
N GLY A 139 19.23 -2.47 9.31
CA GLY A 139 20.51 -1.85 9.69
C GLY A 139 21.42 -1.64 8.49
N THR A 140 21.61 -0.37 8.11
CA THR A 140 22.80 0.03 7.35
C THR A 140 24.03 -0.37 8.16
N MET A 141 24.71 -1.46 7.81
CA MET A 141 26.16 -1.35 7.80
C MET A 141 26.43 -0.27 6.75
N GLU A 142 26.80 0.92 7.21
CA GLU A 142 27.47 1.91 6.38
C GLU A 142 28.66 1.21 5.74
N VAL A 143 28.47 0.67 4.54
CA VAL A 143 29.59 0.42 3.66
C VAL A 143 29.97 1.81 3.17
N ASP A 144 30.86 2.41 3.95
CA ASP A 144 31.62 3.60 3.64
C ASP A 144 32.32 3.32 2.30
N ILE A 145 31.70 3.65 1.16
CA ILE A 145 32.34 3.60 -0.15
C ILE A 145 33.34 4.76 -0.17
N LYS A 146 34.49 4.55 0.48
CA LYS A 146 35.68 5.34 0.25
C LYS A 146 36.36 4.80 -1.00
N GLU A 147 36.43 5.69 -1.99
CA GLU A 147 37.40 5.74 -3.07
C GLU A 147 37.27 4.65 -4.15
N GLU A 148 36.38 4.89 -5.13
CA GLU A 148 36.73 4.61 -6.52
C GLU A 148 37.69 5.71 -7.03
N GLU A 149 38.97 5.60 -6.69
CA GLU A 149 40.02 6.17 -7.55
C GLU A 149 41.19 5.18 -7.69
N HIS A 150 41.63 5.08 -8.94
CA HIS A 150 42.77 4.31 -9.45
C HIS A 150 42.49 2.84 -9.74
N PHE A 151 42.23 2.53 -11.02
CA PHE A 151 43.11 1.66 -11.80
C PHE A 151 42.74 1.74 -13.29
N PHE A 152 43.12 2.83 -13.98
CA PHE A 152 43.47 2.79 -15.41
C PHE A 152 44.38 3.98 -15.76
N ASN A 153 45.66 3.86 -15.42
CA ASN A 153 46.71 4.46 -16.23
C ASN A 153 48.07 3.79 -15.94
N ASN A 154 48.38 2.71 -16.65
CA ASN A 154 49.76 2.35 -16.94
C ASN A 154 49.94 2.53 -18.44
N GLY A 155 50.46 3.71 -18.81
CA GLY A 155 50.91 3.97 -20.17
C GLY A 155 52.19 3.22 -20.49
N SER A 156 52.41 2.94 -21.77
CA SER A 156 53.59 3.29 -22.58
C SER A 156 53.48 2.66 -23.95
#